data_AF-A0A0C3NPV6-F1
#
_entry.id   AF-A0A0C3NPV6-F1
#
_cell.length_a   1.000
_cell.length_b   1.000
_cell.length_c   1.000
_cell.angle_alpha   90.00
_cell.angle_beta   90.00
_cell.angle_gamma   90.00
#
_symmetry.space_group_name_H-M   'P 1'
#
loop_
_entity.id
_entity.type
_entity.pdbx_description
1 polymer ?
#
loop_
_entity_poly.entity_id
_entity_poly.type
_entity_poly.pdbx_seq_one_letter_code
_entity_poly.pdbx_strand_id
1 'polypeptide(L)'
;MTDTATKGSAPQKYVPRFKRDANAVPSFRLYTQRDIAEAIPGEASHTFNRAFAPVDDTPADEETCTAVSVDTAAASHDAPARPLADEFCRIMVHDRAHLAPPKELWTRHNIAQLDANVGRPVPLFQESSARRHTFEFVGWYRVMRWGLCKGGSTAVQAFVARRKVSQVDKSREYWVGVLGQDWARVELERVEDASLGNPMERRAS
;
A
#
# COMPACT_ATOMS: atom_id res chain seq x y z
N MET A 1 -44.43 25.51 -18.74
CA MET A 1 -43.21 26.10 -19.33
C MET A 1 -42.45 26.75 -18.17
N THR A 2 -41.57 25.98 -17.52
CA THR A 2 -40.08 26.00 -17.69
C THR A 2 -39.48 27.17 -16.89
N ASP A 3 -38.45 27.06 -16.06
CA ASP A 3 -37.56 25.97 -15.65
C ASP A 3 -36.89 26.45 -14.34
N THR A 4 -36.84 25.61 -13.30
CA THR A 4 -36.06 25.88 -12.08
C THR A 4 -34.66 25.29 -12.26
N ALA A 5 -33.71 26.13 -12.67
CA ALA A 5 -32.31 25.77 -12.80
C ALA A 5 -31.69 25.50 -11.41
N THR A 6 -31.38 24.24 -11.15
CA THR A 6 -30.67 23.79 -9.94
C THR A 6 -29.18 23.96 -10.17
N LYS A 7 -28.52 24.91 -9.47
CA LYS A 7 -27.06 25.09 -9.53
C LYS A 7 -26.38 23.89 -8.83
N GLY A 8 -25.73 23.05 -9.62
CA GLY A 8 -24.85 22.00 -9.11
C GLY A 8 -23.68 22.59 -8.32
N SER A 9 -23.55 22.18 -7.05
CA SER A 9 -22.39 22.48 -6.22
C SER A 9 -21.17 21.76 -6.80
N ALA A 10 -20.17 22.51 -7.25
CA ALA A 10 -18.87 21.94 -7.59
C ALA A 10 -18.27 21.22 -6.35
N PRO A 11 -17.50 20.13 -6.54
CA PRO A 11 -16.88 19.43 -5.42
C PRO A 11 -15.89 20.36 -4.72
N GLN A 12 -16.15 20.67 -3.45
CA GLN A 12 -15.23 21.46 -2.64
C GLN A 12 -13.91 20.71 -2.50
N LYS A 13 -12.87 21.25 -3.16
CA LYS A 13 -11.49 20.78 -3.01
C LYS A 13 -11.10 20.87 -1.54
N TYR A 14 -10.85 19.72 -0.91
CA TYR A 14 -10.47 19.65 0.50
C TYR A 14 -9.22 20.50 0.78
N VAL A 15 -9.37 21.51 1.64
CA VAL A 15 -8.25 22.33 2.13
C VAL A 15 -8.00 21.97 3.59
N PRO A 16 -6.86 21.34 3.91
CA PRO A 16 -6.52 20.96 5.28
C PRO A 16 -6.51 22.16 6.25
N ARG A 17 -6.94 21.91 7.50
CA ARG A 17 -7.20 22.95 8.51
C ARG A 17 -5.97 23.80 8.88
N PHE A 18 -4.76 23.26 8.79
CA PHE A 18 -3.51 23.99 9.10
C PHE A 18 -3.12 25.02 8.03
N LYS A 19 -3.63 24.91 6.79
CA LYS A 19 -3.49 25.98 5.79
C LYS A 19 -4.34 27.21 6.12
N ARG A 20 -5.14 27.16 7.20
CA ARG A 20 -5.97 28.25 7.69
C ARG A 20 -5.43 28.89 8.98
N ASP A 21 -4.37 28.34 9.58
CA ASP A 21 -3.87 28.77 10.90
C ASP A 21 -2.34 28.76 10.93
N ALA A 22 -1.75 29.93 11.21
CA ALA A 22 -0.31 30.19 11.12
C ALA A 22 0.51 29.60 12.28
N ASN A 23 -0.13 29.03 13.31
CA ASN A 23 0.53 28.57 14.53
C ASN A 23 0.65 27.03 14.68
N ALA A 24 0.49 26.26 13.59
CA ALA A 24 0.48 24.79 13.65
C ALA A 24 1.89 24.15 13.68
N VAL A 25 2.18 23.37 14.73
CA VAL A 25 3.39 22.55 15.01
C VAL A 25 3.39 21.24 14.18
N PRO A 26 4.54 20.53 13.92
CA PRO A 26 4.63 19.41 12.97
C PRO A 26 3.51 18.40 13.15
N SER A 27 2.68 18.31 12.13
CA SER A 27 1.31 17.87 12.28
C SER A 27 1.18 16.35 12.38
N PHE A 28 0.49 15.88 13.43
CA PHE A 28 -0.21 14.59 13.51
C PHE A 28 -1.29 14.48 12.41
N ARG A 29 -0.89 14.43 11.13
CA ARG A 29 -1.82 14.24 10.01
C ARG A 29 -2.16 12.76 9.93
N LEU A 30 -3.44 12.49 10.19
CA LEU A 30 -4.03 11.16 10.04
C LEU A 30 -4.72 11.07 8.70
N TYR A 31 -4.39 10.04 7.94
CA TYR A 31 -4.93 9.73 6.61
C TYR A 31 -5.76 8.47 6.69
N THR A 32 -6.89 8.42 6.01
CA THR A 32 -7.61 7.16 5.81
C THR A 32 -6.86 6.29 4.79
N GLN A 33 -7.12 4.98 4.79
CA GLN A 33 -6.60 4.09 3.75
C GLN A 33 -7.00 4.56 2.34
N ARG A 34 -8.18 5.17 2.21
CA ARG A 34 -8.65 5.77 0.95
C ARG A 34 -7.79 6.94 0.53
N ASP A 35 -7.52 7.89 1.43
CA ASP A 35 -6.67 9.05 1.13
C ASP A 35 -5.29 8.60 0.61
N ILE A 36 -4.70 7.59 1.26
CA ILE A 36 -3.39 7.05 0.85
C ILE A 36 -3.51 6.33 -0.49
N ALA A 37 -4.59 5.60 -0.78
CA ALA A 37 -4.81 4.94 -2.07
C ALA A 37 -5.03 5.89 -3.23
N GLU A 38 -5.68 7.03 -2.99
CA GLU A 38 -5.86 8.07 -3.99
C GLU A 38 -4.53 8.79 -4.29
N ALA A 39 -3.65 8.96 -3.30
CA ALA A 39 -2.35 9.62 -3.48
C ALA A 39 -1.24 8.67 -3.98
N ILE A 40 -1.23 7.43 -3.50
CA ILE A 40 -0.23 6.40 -3.76
C ILE A 40 -0.96 5.10 -4.08
N PRO A 41 -1.35 4.89 -5.35
CA PRO A 41 -2.09 3.71 -5.77
C PRO A 41 -1.31 2.43 -5.54
N GLY A 42 -1.98 1.42 -5.03
CA GLY A 42 -1.44 0.08 -4.84
C GLY A 42 -2.46 -0.83 -4.19
N GLU A 43 -2.07 -2.07 -3.97
CA GLU A 43 -2.93 -3.07 -3.33
C GLU A 43 -3.52 -2.55 -2.00
N ALA A 44 -4.72 -3.00 -1.67
CA ALA A 44 -5.41 -2.62 -0.44
C ALA A 44 -5.37 -3.81 0.52
N SER A 45 -4.87 -3.60 1.76
CA SER A 45 -4.82 -4.52 2.92
C SER A 45 -3.51 -5.27 3.23
N HIS A 46 -2.42 -5.06 2.48
CA HIS A 46 -1.15 -5.74 2.77
C HIS A 46 -0.16 -4.83 3.51
N THR A 47 0.79 -5.42 4.24
CA THR A 47 1.85 -4.63 4.89
C THR A 47 2.79 -4.02 3.87
N PHE A 48 3.18 -4.77 2.85
CA PHE A 48 3.96 -4.27 1.71
C PHE A 48 3.04 -4.28 0.50
N ASN A 49 2.72 -3.12 -0.05
CA ASN A 49 1.76 -3.00 -1.16
C ASN A 49 2.50 -2.71 -2.45
N ARG A 50 2.15 -3.46 -3.50
CA ARG A 50 2.69 -3.26 -4.84
C ARG A 50 1.98 -2.12 -5.54
N ALA A 51 2.70 -1.43 -6.43
CA ALA A 51 2.06 -0.51 -7.36
C ALA A 51 1.09 -1.29 -8.27
N PHE A 52 -0.05 -0.70 -8.62
CA PHE A 52 -0.85 -1.27 -9.69
C PHE A 52 -0.09 -1.16 -11.01
N ALA A 53 -0.14 -2.21 -11.84
CA ALA A 53 0.14 -2.02 -13.25
C ALA A 53 -0.88 -0.99 -13.79
N PRO A 54 -0.46 0.01 -14.57
CA PRO A 54 -1.41 0.87 -15.23
C PRO A 54 -2.36 -0.02 -16.04
N VAL A 55 -3.65 0.05 -15.73
CA VAL A 55 -4.67 -0.50 -16.62
C VAL A 55 -4.67 0.46 -17.79
N ASP A 56 -4.18 0.02 -18.95
CA ASP A 56 -4.40 0.76 -20.17
C ASP A 56 -5.92 0.88 -20.35
N ASP A 57 -6.45 2.09 -20.19
CA ASP A 57 -7.82 2.45 -20.56
C ASP A 57 -7.95 2.32 -22.08
N THR A 58 -7.94 1.09 -22.57
CA THR A 58 -8.41 0.78 -23.91
C THR A 58 -9.92 0.71 -23.79
N PRO A 59 -10.70 1.58 -24.44
CA PRO A 59 -12.14 1.49 -24.40
C PRO A 59 -12.55 0.12 -24.92
N ALA A 60 -13.28 -0.63 -24.09
CA ALA A 60 -13.91 -1.87 -24.47
C ALA A 60 -15.06 -1.54 -25.43
N ASP A 61 -14.75 -1.47 -26.73
CA ASP A 61 -15.78 -1.49 -27.76
C ASP A 61 -16.30 -2.94 -27.91
N GLU A 62 -17.62 -3.01 -28.00
CA GLU A 62 -18.47 -4.19 -27.97
C GLU A 62 -18.16 -5.24 -29.05
N GLU A 63 -18.43 -6.49 -28.67
CA GLU A 63 -18.76 -7.66 -29.47
C GLU A 63 -18.54 -7.62 -31.00
N THR A 64 -17.66 -8.49 -31.51
CA THR A 64 -18.07 -9.40 -32.61
C THR A 64 -17.24 -10.68 -32.61
N CYS A 65 -17.91 -11.82 -32.44
CA CYS A 65 -17.38 -13.13 -32.83
C CYS A 65 -17.28 -13.20 -34.37
N THR A 66 -16.08 -13.35 -34.94
CA THR A 66 -15.90 -14.07 -36.22
C THR A 66 -14.45 -14.49 -36.47
N ALA A 67 -14.32 -15.50 -37.31
CA ALA A 67 -13.24 -16.47 -37.41
C ALA A 67 -11.94 -15.99 -38.10
N VAL A 68 -10.86 -16.69 -37.71
CA VAL A 68 -9.59 -17.02 -38.39
C VAL A 68 -9.27 -16.29 -39.72
N SER A 69 -8.10 -15.64 -39.78
CA SER A 69 -7.13 -15.74 -40.90
C SER A 69 -5.75 -15.19 -40.51
N VAL A 70 -4.73 -15.76 -41.15
CA VAL A 70 -3.29 -15.71 -40.86
C VAL A 70 -2.58 -14.62 -41.70
N ASP A 71 -1.49 -14.09 -41.13
CA ASP A 71 -0.34 -13.35 -41.69
C ASP A 71 -0.55 -11.91 -42.25
N THR A 72 0.14 -10.92 -41.67
CA THR A 72 1.51 -10.50 -42.05
C THR A 72 1.84 -9.09 -41.50
N ALA A 73 2.94 -9.01 -40.73
CA ALA A 73 3.89 -7.90 -40.53
C ALA A 73 3.47 -6.46 -40.16
N ALA A 74 4.41 -5.86 -39.41
CA ALA A 74 4.70 -4.42 -39.27
C ALA A 74 3.91 -3.65 -38.21
N ALA A 75 4.38 -3.77 -36.96
CA ALA A 75 4.90 -2.68 -36.15
C ALA A 75 4.78 -3.10 -34.68
N SER A 76 5.72 -3.93 -34.23
CA SER A 76 6.01 -4.08 -32.80
C SER A 76 6.54 -2.73 -32.31
N HIS A 77 5.62 -1.84 -31.95
CA HIS A 77 5.89 -0.78 -31.00
C HIS A 77 6.29 -1.49 -29.71
N ASP A 78 7.60 -1.58 -29.54
CA ASP A 78 8.31 -1.90 -28.32
C ASP A 78 7.93 -0.82 -27.28
N ALA A 79 6.74 -0.95 -26.71
CA ALA A 79 6.42 -0.31 -25.46
C ALA A 79 7.05 -1.21 -24.39
N PRO A 80 8.12 -0.80 -23.70
CA PRO A 80 8.60 -1.57 -22.57
C PRO A 80 7.47 -1.56 -21.55
N ALA A 81 6.83 -2.71 -21.35
CA ALA A 81 5.95 -2.92 -20.21
C ALA A 81 6.79 -2.66 -18.96
N ARG A 82 6.78 -1.42 -18.46
CA ARG A 82 7.54 -1.05 -17.26
C ARG A 82 6.95 -1.89 -16.12
N PRO A 83 7.72 -2.81 -15.52
CA PRO A 83 7.20 -3.77 -14.56
C PRO A 83 7.11 -3.11 -13.19
N LEU A 84 6.19 -2.14 -13.05
CA LEU A 84 5.82 -1.62 -11.72
C LEU A 84 5.18 -2.70 -10.83
N ALA A 85 4.84 -3.86 -11.42
CA ALA A 85 4.27 -5.02 -10.76
C ALA A 85 5.15 -5.60 -9.64
N ASP A 86 6.47 -5.40 -9.67
CA ASP A 86 7.39 -5.92 -8.65
C ASP A 86 7.85 -4.86 -7.64
N GLU A 87 7.37 -3.61 -7.74
CA GLU A 87 7.81 -2.50 -6.89
C GLU A 87 6.83 -2.23 -5.75
N PHE A 88 7.35 -2.03 -4.54
CA PHE A 88 6.54 -1.57 -3.42
C PHE A 88 6.34 -0.06 -3.50
N CYS A 89 5.07 0.37 -3.51
CA CYS A 89 4.71 1.78 -3.52
C CYS A 89 4.50 2.35 -2.11
N ARG A 90 4.16 1.51 -1.13
CA ARG A 90 3.90 1.93 0.26
C ARG A 90 3.93 0.75 1.25
N ILE A 91 4.30 1.04 2.49
CA ILE A 91 4.23 0.13 3.63
C ILE A 91 3.08 0.56 4.55
N MET A 92 2.17 -0.35 4.87
CA MET A 92 1.01 -0.12 5.75
C MET A 92 1.13 -0.98 7.02
N VAL A 93 1.48 -0.35 8.14
CA VAL A 93 1.64 -1.02 9.44
C VAL A 93 0.36 -0.89 10.24
N HIS A 94 -0.41 -1.98 10.32
CA HIS A 94 -1.63 -2.04 11.10
C HIS A 94 -1.37 -2.12 12.61
N ASP A 95 -2.24 -1.50 13.40
CA ASP A 95 -2.15 -1.56 14.87
C ASP A 95 -2.20 -3.02 15.30
N ARG A 96 -1.39 -3.38 16.31
CA ARG A 96 -1.36 -4.74 16.92
C ARG A 96 -0.94 -5.90 16.02
N ALA A 97 -0.60 -5.66 14.75
CA ALA A 97 -0.25 -6.71 13.80
C ALA A 97 1.20 -7.21 13.93
N HIS A 98 2.10 -6.37 14.42
CA HIS A 98 3.55 -6.62 14.49
C HIS A 98 4.07 -6.52 15.94
N LEU A 99 5.22 -7.16 16.22
CA LEU A 99 5.83 -7.15 17.56
C LEU A 99 6.76 -5.96 17.79
N ALA A 100 7.49 -5.53 16.76
CA ALA A 100 8.49 -4.46 16.87
C ALA A 100 8.47 -3.48 15.66
N PRO A 101 7.30 -2.89 15.31
CA PRO A 101 7.24 -1.88 14.27
C PRO A 101 7.97 -0.59 14.67
N PRO A 102 8.52 0.18 13.70
CA PRO A 102 8.60 -0.11 12.28
C PRO A 102 9.84 -0.95 11.89
N LYS A 103 10.75 -1.23 12.83
CA LYS A 103 12.07 -1.86 12.55
C LYS A 103 11.97 -3.30 12.05
N GLU A 104 11.00 -4.05 12.55
CA GLU A 104 10.75 -5.41 12.11
C GLU A 104 9.27 -5.62 11.81
N LEU A 105 9.00 -6.02 10.58
CA LEU A 105 7.66 -6.32 10.09
C LEU A 105 7.57 -7.75 9.57
N TRP A 106 6.38 -8.31 9.63
CA TRP A 106 6.09 -9.67 9.16
C TRP A 106 5.00 -9.64 8.09
N THR A 107 5.24 -10.29 6.96
CA THR A 107 4.24 -10.38 5.88
C THR A 107 4.14 -11.80 5.36
N ARG A 108 2.93 -12.18 4.92
CA ARG A 108 2.67 -13.40 4.14
C ARG A 108 2.32 -13.10 2.68
N HIS A 109 2.28 -11.82 2.32
CA HIS A 109 1.91 -11.31 1.00
C HIS A 109 3.12 -10.66 0.35
N ASN A 110 3.19 -10.73 -0.98
CA ASN A 110 4.23 -10.12 -1.82
C ASN A 110 5.67 -10.50 -1.44
N ILE A 111 5.86 -11.72 -0.94
CA ILE A 111 7.17 -12.23 -0.53
C ILE A 111 8.13 -12.26 -1.72
N ALA A 112 7.66 -12.68 -2.89
CA ALA A 112 8.48 -12.78 -4.11
C ALA A 112 9.06 -11.43 -4.57
N GLN A 113 8.45 -10.32 -4.17
CA GLN A 113 8.88 -8.96 -4.52
C GLN A 113 9.88 -8.36 -3.52
N LEU A 114 10.16 -9.02 -2.39
CA LEU A 114 11.04 -8.44 -1.35
C LEU A 114 12.45 -8.19 -1.87
N ASP A 115 13.02 -9.13 -2.63
CA ASP A 115 14.38 -9.01 -3.19
C ASP A 115 14.52 -7.79 -4.12
N ALA A 116 13.53 -7.56 -4.99
CA ALA A 116 13.51 -6.43 -5.91
C ALA A 116 13.37 -5.06 -5.20
N ASN A 117 12.99 -5.06 -3.92
CA ASN A 117 12.76 -3.85 -3.12
C ASN A 117 13.79 -3.61 -2.01
N VAL A 118 14.82 -4.45 -1.90
CA VAL A 118 15.94 -4.21 -0.97
C VAL A 118 16.64 -2.88 -1.30
N GLY A 119 16.89 -2.07 -0.27
CA GLY A 119 17.59 -0.79 -0.37
C GLY A 119 16.75 0.39 -0.90
N ARG A 120 15.56 0.13 -1.46
CA ARG A 120 14.70 1.18 -2.04
C ARG A 120 13.91 1.92 -0.95
N PRO A 121 13.85 3.27 -1.00
CA PRO A 121 12.96 4.04 -0.13
C PRO A 121 11.49 3.81 -0.48
N VAL A 122 10.70 3.44 0.53
CA VAL A 122 9.25 3.23 0.45
C VAL A 122 8.59 4.01 1.59
N PRO A 123 7.51 4.76 1.35
CA PRO A 123 6.86 5.52 2.41
C PRO A 123 6.11 4.56 3.35
N LEU A 124 6.30 4.76 4.66
CA LEU A 124 5.65 3.95 5.69
C LEU A 124 4.55 4.73 6.39
N PHE A 125 3.38 4.10 6.45
CA PHE A 125 2.20 4.59 7.12
C PHE A 125 1.85 3.66 8.27
N GLN A 126 1.75 4.19 9.48
CA GLN A 126 1.44 3.42 10.69
C GLN A 126 0.04 3.76 11.20
N GLU A 127 -0.78 2.74 11.44
CA GLU A 127 -2.13 2.91 11.95
C GLU A 127 -2.11 3.52 13.36
N SER A 128 -2.94 4.53 13.56
CA SER A 128 -3.07 5.23 14.82
C SER A 128 -3.83 4.37 15.84
N SER A 129 -3.23 4.18 17.02
CA SER A 129 -3.91 3.55 18.16
C SER A 129 -5.05 4.43 18.72
N ALA A 130 -5.02 5.74 18.47
CA ALA A 130 -6.01 6.70 18.95
C ALA A 130 -7.25 6.78 18.05
N ARG A 131 -7.11 6.49 16.75
CA ARG A 131 -8.20 6.55 15.77
C ARG A 131 -8.14 5.38 14.82
N ARG A 132 -9.11 4.47 14.96
CA ARG A 132 -9.25 3.28 14.10
C ARG A 132 -9.27 3.67 12.62
N HIS A 133 -8.64 2.84 11.78
CA HIS A 133 -8.64 2.98 10.32
C HIS A 133 -8.03 4.29 9.80
N THR A 134 -7.20 4.94 10.60
CA THR A 134 -6.43 6.11 10.18
C THR A 134 -4.95 5.87 10.42
N PHE A 135 -4.12 6.42 9.55
CA PHE A 135 -2.69 6.16 9.47
C PHE A 135 -1.90 7.45 9.49
N GLU A 136 -0.75 7.41 10.14
CA GLU A 136 0.22 8.49 10.16
C GLU A 136 1.39 8.15 9.22
N PHE A 137 1.83 9.12 8.43
CA PHE A 137 3.09 9.00 7.69
C PHE A 137 4.25 9.17 8.68
N VAL A 138 5.01 8.11 8.92
CA VAL A 138 6.10 8.10 9.91
C VAL A 138 7.50 8.17 9.28
N GLY A 139 7.56 8.35 7.96
CA GLY A 139 8.80 8.55 7.21
C GLY A 139 9.01 7.56 6.08
N TRP A 140 10.16 7.70 5.42
CA TRP A 140 10.64 6.78 4.40
C TRP A 140 11.48 5.70 5.04
N TYR A 141 11.28 4.46 4.60
CA TYR A 141 12.02 3.30 5.09
C TYR A 141 12.52 2.48 3.91
N ARG A 142 13.60 1.73 4.11
CA ARG A 142 14.10 0.75 3.13
C ARG A 142 14.16 -0.63 3.74
N VAL A 143 13.90 -1.64 2.92
CA VAL A 143 14.14 -3.04 3.29
C VAL A 143 15.64 -3.26 3.33
N MET A 144 16.17 -3.66 4.48
CA MET A 144 17.61 -3.98 4.63
C MET A 144 17.90 -5.42 4.27
N ARG A 145 17.06 -6.32 4.80
CA ARG A 145 17.10 -7.76 4.53
C ARG A 145 15.78 -8.38 4.95
N TRP A 146 15.56 -9.60 4.51
CA TRP A 146 14.41 -10.39 4.91
C TRP A 146 14.78 -11.88 4.98
N GLY A 147 13.98 -12.65 5.69
CA GLY A 147 14.14 -14.10 5.79
C GLY A 147 12.81 -14.83 5.72
N LEU A 148 12.78 -15.94 4.99
CA LEU A 148 11.60 -16.80 4.87
C LEU A 148 11.49 -17.72 6.09
N CYS A 149 10.33 -17.67 6.74
CA CYS A 149 9.93 -18.54 7.84
C CYS A 149 8.79 -19.44 7.34
N LYS A 150 9.04 -20.76 7.29
CA LYS A 150 8.05 -21.72 6.79
C LYS A 150 6.80 -21.77 7.66
N GLY A 151 5.65 -21.96 7.02
CA GLY A 151 4.38 -22.21 7.69
C GLY A 151 4.51 -23.36 8.71
N GLY A 152 3.87 -23.20 9.87
CA GLY A 152 3.92 -24.15 10.97
C GLY A 152 5.21 -24.14 11.77
N SER A 153 6.26 -23.41 11.35
CA SER A 153 7.52 -23.34 12.09
C SER A 153 7.34 -22.69 13.47
N THR A 154 8.22 -23.03 14.42
CA THR A 154 8.24 -22.45 15.76
C THR A 154 8.35 -20.93 15.73
N ALA A 155 9.08 -20.36 14.76
CA ALA A 155 9.19 -18.92 14.59
C ALA A 155 7.85 -18.26 14.23
N VAL A 156 7.11 -18.83 13.25
CA VAL A 156 5.78 -18.35 12.86
C VAL A 156 4.80 -18.50 14.02
N GLN A 157 4.79 -19.66 14.69
CA GLN A 157 3.93 -19.89 15.85
C GLN A 157 4.20 -18.88 16.97
N ALA A 158 5.46 -18.63 17.30
CA ALA A 158 5.84 -17.67 18.34
C ALA A 158 5.47 -16.23 17.97
N PHE A 159 5.69 -15.82 16.73
CA PHE A 159 5.26 -14.51 16.23
C PHE A 159 3.74 -14.35 16.31
N VAL A 160 2.99 -15.31 15.76
CA VAL A 160 1.53 -15.28 15.71
C VAL A 160 0.94 -15.33 17.12
N ALA A 161 1.48 -16.13 18.05
CA ALA A 161 0.96 -16.21 19.41
C ALA A 161 1.14 -14.90 20.19
N ARG A 162 2.22 -14.16 19.94
CA ARG A 162 2.57 -12.96 20.72
C ARG A 162 1.94 -11.67 20.22
N ARG A 163 1.57 -11.59 18.93
CA ARG A 163 1.01 -10.35 18.38
C ARG A 163 -0.40 -10.10 18.95
N LYS A 164 -0.69 -8.83 19.26
CA LYS A 164 -1.93 -8.43 19.94
C LYS A 164 -3.18 -8.74 19.11
N VAL A 165 -3.10 -8.71 17.77
CA VAL A 165 -4.24 -9.06 16.90
C VAL A 165 -4.67 -10.53 17.05
N SER A 166 -3.77 -11.40 17.54
CA SER A 166 -4.06 -12.80 17.76
C SER A 166 -4.77 -13.11 19.08
N GLN A 167 -4.89 -12.11 19.96
CA GLN A 167 -5.55 -12.25 21.27
C GLN A 167 -7.09 -12.09 21.19
N VAL A 168 -7.63 -11.98 19.97
CA VAL A 168 -9.06 -11.91 19.70
C VAL A 168 -9.52 -13.27 19.19
N ASP A 169 -10.71 -13.71 19.59
CA ASP A 169 -11.28 -14.98 19.11
C ASP A 169 -11.43 -15.01 17.58
N LYS A 170 -10.95 -16.11 16.99
CA LYS A 170 -10.98 -16.36 15.54
C LYS A 170 -11.30 -17.82 15.29
N SER A 171 -11.88 -18.11 14.13
CA SER A 171 -12.25 -19.47 13.75
C SER A 171 -11.01 -20.36 13.55
N ARG A 172 -11.22 -21.68 13.59
CA ARG A 172 -10.17 -22.66 13.33
C ARG A 172 -9.59 -22.49 11.92
N GLU A 173 -10.43 -22.24 10.94
CA GLU A 173 -10.06 -22.05 9.53
C GLU A 173 -9.13 -20.84 9.37
N TYR A 174 -9.39 -19.76 10.10
CA TYR A 174 -8.51 -18.60 10.15
C TYR A 174 -7.11 -18.98 10.64
N TRP A 175 -7.02 -19.76 11.73
CA TRP A 175 -5.74 -20.18 12.29
C TRP A 175 -4.98 -21.14 11.40
N VAL A 176 -5.68 -22.09 10.75
CA VAL A 176 -5.08 -22.98 9.76
C VAL A 176 -4.45 -22.17 8.62
N GLY A 177 -5.16 -21.15 8.11
CA GLY A 177 -4.62 -20.27 7.07
C GLY A 177 -3.43 -19.43 7.55
N VAL A 178 -3.53 -18.81 8.74
CA VAL A 178 -2.47 -17.94 9.29
C VAL A 178 -1.19 -18.70 9.59
N LEU A 179 -1.31 -19.87 10.23
CA LEU A 179 -0.16 -20.66 10.66
C LEU A 179 0.39 -21.53 9.54
N GLY A 180 -0.45 -21.98 8.59
CA GLY A 180 -0.04 -22.84 7.49
C GLY A 180 0.71 -22.12 6.37
N GLN A 181 0.59 -20.80 6.26
CA GLN A 181 1.28 -20.01 5.24
C GLN A 181 2.72 -19.66 5.63
N ASP A 182 3.59 -19.55 4.63
CA ASP A 182 4.93 -19.01 4.79
C ASP A 182 4.87 -17.51 5.13
N TRP A 183 5.80 -17.06 5.96
CA TRP A 183 5.95 -15.67 6.36
C TRP A 183 7.35 -15.17 6.03
N ALA A 184 7.47 -13.90 5.64
CA ALA A 184 8.72 -13.19 5.60
C ALA A 184 8.85 -12.31 6.85
N ARG A 185 9.98 -12.43 7.55
CA ARG A 185 10.43 -11.47 8.56
C ARG A 185 11.32 -10.45 7.86
N VAL A 186 10.94 -9.18 7.91
CA VAL A 186 11.56 -8.09 7.15
C VAL A 186 12.14 -7.06 8.11
N GLU A 187 13.41 -6.74 7.94
CA GLU A 187 14.10 -5.69 8.70
C GLU A 187 14.12 -4.39 7.90
N LEU A 188 13.70 -3.30 8.55
CA LEU A 188 13.61 -1.98 7.96
C LEU A 188 14.55 -0.99 8.64
N GLU A 189 15.08 -0.07 7.84
CA GLU A 189 15.84 1.09 8.31
C GLU A 189 15.18 2.37 7.81
N ARG A 190 15.16 3.40 8.67
CA ARG A 190 14.67 4.73 8.31
C ARG A 190 15.65 5.39 7.33
N VAL A 191 15.12 5.99 6.28
CA VAL A 191 15.88 6.79 5.33
C VAL A 191 15.90 8.24 5.81
N GLU A 192 17.09 8.74 6.14
CA GLU A 192 17.32 10.13 6.53
C GLU A 192 17.61 10.98 5.29
N ASP A 193 16.59 11.15 4.43
CA ASP A 193 16.65 12.02 3.26
C ASP A 193 15.47 13.00 3.28
N ALA A 194 15.78 14.26 3.61
CA ALA A 194 14.79 15.33 3.70
C ALA A 194 14.16 15.70 2.35
N SER A 195 14.81 15.37 1.22
CA SER A 195 14.32 15.71 -0.13
C SER A 195 13.09 14.89 -0.55
N LEU A 196 12.89 13.73 0.08
CA LEU A 196 11.77 12.83 -0.20
C LEU A 196 10.42 13.42 0.27
N GLY A 197 10.43 14.28 1.29
CA GLY A 197 9.24 14.95 1.81
C GLY A 197 8.13 14.01 2.29
N ASN A 198 6.92 14.53 2.48
CA ASN A 198 5.73 13.72 2.77
C ASN A 198 4.97 13.46 1.46
N PRO A 199 4.79 12.21 1.02
CA PRO A 199 4.13 11.91 -0.25
C PRO A 199 2.64 12.30 -0.25
N MET A 200 2.04 12.52 0.92
CA MET A 200 0.66 13.00 1.05
C MET A 200 0.52 14.53 0.86
N GLU A 201 1.64 15.24 0.87
CA GLU A 201 1.65 16.69 0.74
C GLU A 201 2.05 17.02 -0.69
N ARG A 202 1.06 17.32 -1.55
CA ARG A 202 1.33 17.77 -2.93
C ARG A 202 2.40 18.87 -2.87
N ARG A 203 3.50 18.69 -3.61
CA ARG A 203 4.43 19.79 -3.92
C ARG A 203 3.55 20.89 -4.51
N ALA A 204 3.41 21.99 -3.80
CA ALA A 204 2.72 23.16 -4.31
C ALA A 204 3.62 23.75 -5.40
N SER A 205 3.41 23.30 -6.63
CA SER A 205 3.85 23.97 -7.86
C SER A 205 2.83 25.00 -8.25
#